data_AF-A0A9D9G8U1-F1
#
_entry.id   AF-A0A9D9G8U1-F1
#
_cell.length_a   1.000
_cell.length_b   1.000
_cell.length_c   1.000
_cell.angle_alpha   90.00
_cell.angle_beta   90.00
_cell.angle_gamma   90.00
#
_symmetry.space_group_name_H-M   'P 1'
#
loop_
_entity.id
_entity.type
_entity.pdbx_description
1 polymer ?
#
loop_
_entity_poly.entity_id
_entity_poly.type
_entity_poly.pdbx_seq_one_letter_code
_entity_poly.pdbx_strand_id
1 'polypeptide(L)'
;MKQLTSLLLLVLALETFANDGVYYTSGNFLVPVKETDVSVKKEILEIKLCKDGYAEVCVDYTLYNNKEGKTVTMAFEAAAPYEAWAPFSREGKHPFIQDFIVLFNGQKLAYRNAIIASQNDRRTDFTPLDLTKWKGYGEVADSLIPMDNILIDPSLPDSFYTFAYAYYFNAPFSKGENTIRHTYRYKMSYGVGRKFEVPYALYPATRWANGKVDDFTLRITSDDTRAILLPNSLFLGTPFKHSRGESHTYQLQHDYGECLFAELMKGDTLEWCCKDFAPHDGMCIRSGTEMRKGVREYATEGKVVVTDDGWEGYYLADSGDNYFAETQEYCLVPKAKARVELREAEKGQGFVFLRSNIQKANVRQGPSKQSAVLFTLDNPEDEMPVGYPCLGVEYNKSEYNVWYKVSVSGKTGYISSRIAVWDSLNL
;
A
#
# COMPACT_ATOMS: atom_id res chain seq x y z
N MET A 1 48.32 -0.86 8.30
CA MET A 1 47.13 -1.65 8.70
C MET A 1 46.01 -0.79 9.30
N LYS A 2 46.24 0.08 10.30
CA LYS A 2 45.18 0.93 10.89
C LYS A 2 44.49 1.89 9.89
N GLN A 3 45.24 2.45 8.93
CA GLN A 3 44.66 3.33 7.91
C GLN A 3 43.86 2.59 6.82
N LEU A 4 44.15 1.30 6.58
CA LEU A 4 43.39 0.48 5.62
C LEU A 4 42.02 0.05 6.20
N THR A 5 41.96 -0.22 7.51
CA THR A 5 40.69 -0.53 8.22
C THR A 5 39.75 0.67 8.30
N SER A 6 40.25 1.89 8.40
CA SER A 6 39.41 3.10 8.39
C SER A 6 38.85 3.43 7.01
N LEU A 7 39.58 3.12 5.93
CA LEU A 7 39.08 3.29 4.56
C LEU A 7 38.00 2.24 4.22
N LEU A 8 38.12 1.02 4.75
CA LEU A 8 37.12 -0.04 4.57
C LEU A 8 35.80 0.25 5.30
N LEU A 9 35.85 0.92 6.46
CA LEU A 9 34.66 1.38 7.19
C LEU A 9 33.97 2.57 6.49
N LEU A 10 34.72 3.42 5.77
CA LEU A 10 34.15 4.52 4.99
C LEU A 10 33.46 4.02 3.69
N VAL A 11 33.95 2.91 3.10
CA VAL A 11 33.32 2.25 1.95
C VAL A 11 32.10 1.41 2.35
N LEU A 12 31.96 1.05 3.63
CA LEU A 12 30.73 0.43 4.17
C LEU A 12 29.63 1.43 4.54
N ALA A 13 29.91 2.73 4.46
CA ALA A 13 28.90 3.79 4.50
C ALA A 13 28.35 4.13 3.10
N LEU A 14 28.44 3.18 2.15
CA LEU A 14 27.61 3.23 0.95
C LEU A 14 26.15 3.25 1.39
N GLU A 15 25.47 4.28 0.91
CA GLU A 15 24.13 4.71 1.29
C GLU A 15 23.16 3.53 1.36
N THR A 16 22.96 3.03 2.58
CA THR A 16 21.79 2.21 2.86
C THR A 16 20.62 3.18 2.95
N PHE A 17 20.02 3.48 1.80
CA PHE A 17 18.66 3.99 1.79
C PHE A 17 17.78 2.88 2.33
N ALA A 18 17.48 2.94 3.63
CA ALA A 18 16.32 2.28 4.17
C ALA A 18 15.11 3.06 3.65
N ASN A 19 14.65 2.77 2.42
CA ASN A 19 13.41 3.36 1.95
C ASN A 19 12.24 2.56 2.53
N ASP A 20 11.46 3.22 3.37
CA ASP A 20 10.28 2.60 3.97
C ASP A 20 9.13 2.43 2.95
N GLY A 21 9.32 2.96 1.74
CA GLY A 21 8.45 2.79 0.58
C GLY A 21 8.82 3.72 -0.56
N VAL A 22 8.11 3.57 -1.68
CA VAL A 22 8.19 4.47 -2.83
C VAL A 22 6.78 4.83 -3.25
N TYR A 23 6.52 6.13 -3.35
CA TYR A 23 5.28 6.66 -3.89
C TYR A 23 5.51 7.06 -5.35
N TYR A 24 4.83 6.42 -6.30
CA TYR A 24 5.00 6.76 -7.72
C TYR A 24 4.03 7.84 -8.18
N THR A 25 2.73 7.67 -7.92
CA THR A 25 1.67 8.63 -8.23
C THR A 25 0.32 8.12 -7.69
N SER A 26 -0.76 8.86 -7.96
CA SER A 26 -2.13 8.45 -7.70
C SER A 26 -3.01 8.61 -8.94
N GLY A 27 -4.09 7.82 -9.00
CA GLY A 27 -5.20 8.13 -9.88
C GLY A 27 -6.02 9.31 -9.37
N ASN A 28 -6.83 9.91 -10.24
CA ASN A 28 -7.55 11.13 -9.89
C ASN A 28 -8.82 11.32 -10.72
N PHE A 29 -9.83 11.93 -10.11
CA PHE A 29 -11.07 12.33 -10.75
C PHE A 29 -10.81 13.50 -11.73
N LEU A 30 -11.46 13.49 -12.91
CA LEU A 30 -11.37 14.61 -13.85
C LEU A 30 -12.07 15.87 -13.34
N VAL A 31 -11.37 17.00 -13.38
CA VAL A 31 -11.91 18.27 -12.88
C VAL A 31 -11.93 19.35 -13.95
N PRO A 32 -12.92 20.25 -13.91
CA PRO A 32 -12.84 21.48 -14.70
C PRO A 32 -11.84 22.43 -14.02
N VAL A 33 -11.02 23.13 -14.81
CA VAL A 33 -10.01 24.07 -14.25
C VAL A 33 -10.62 25.36 -13.69
N LYS A 34 -11.89 25.61 -13.99
CA LYS A 34 -12.73 26.68 -13.47
C LYS A 34 -14.10 26.11 -13.13
N GLU A 35 -14.85 26.81 -12.27
CA GLU A 35 -16.22 26.43 -11.94
C GLU A 35 -17.09 26.32 -13.21
N THR A 36 -18.04 25.39 -13.17
CA THR A 36 -18.90 25.07 -14.32
C THR A 36 -20.26 24.59 -13.84
N ASP A 37 -21.31 24.91 -14.61
CA ASP A 37 -22.68 24.42 -14.37
C ASP A 37 -22.92 22.97 -14.86
N VAL A 38 -21.87 22.27 -15.30
CA VAL A 38 -21.94 20.86 -15.69
C VAL A 38 -21.96 19.99 -14.44
N SER A 39 -22.85 18.99 -14.42
CA SER A 39 -23.01 18.05 -13.30
C SER A 39 -22.58 16.64 -13.70
N VAL A 40 -22.12 15.84 -12.72
CA VAL A 40 -21.75 14.43 -12.94
C VAL A 40 -22.94 13.54 -12.58
N LYS A 41 -23.53 12.91 -13.59
CA LYS A 41 -24.67 11.99 -13.44
C LYS A 41 -24.24 10.58 -13.11
N LYS A 42 -23.14 10.13 -13.69
CA LYS A 42 -22.63 8.79 -13.47
C LYS A 42 -21.12 8.75 -13.55
N GLU A 43 -20.50 7.95 -12.71
CA GLU A 43 -19.11 7.52 -12.83
C GLU A 43 -19.03 6.00 -12.68
N ILE A 44 -18.31 5.35 -13.59
CA ILE A 44 -17.84 3.97 -13.42
C ILE A 44 -16.32 4.02 -13.39
N LEU A 45 -15.73 3.80 -12.22
CA LEU A 45 -14.29 3.71 -12.00
C LEU A 45 -13.88 2.23 -11.99
N GLU A 46 -13.10 1.83 -12.98
CA GLU A 46 -12.55 0.48 -13.08
C GLU A 46 -11.04 0.52 -12.85
N ILE A 47 -10.57 -0.24 -11.87
CA ILE A 47 -9.15 -0.39 -11.53
C ILE A 47 -8.77 -1.86 -11.67
N LYS A 48 -7.79 -2.15 -12.52
CA LYS A 48 -7.24 -3.48 -12.68
C LYS A 48 -5.83 -3.54 -12.11
N LEU A 49 -5.62 -4.47 -11.19
CA LEU A 49 -4.34 -4.74 -10.56
C LEU A 49 -3.52 -5.71 -11.43
N CYS A 50 -2.51 -5.20 -12.15
CA CYS A 50 -1.71 -5.99 -13.08
C CYS A 50 -0.50 -6.66 -12.39
N LYS A 51 -0.08 -7.80 -12.93
CA LYS A 51 1.07 -8.57 -12.40
C LYS A 51 2.43 -7.92 -12.62
N ASP A 52 2.52 -6.94 -13.51
CA ASP A 52 3.74 -6.20 -13.84
C ASP A 52 3.98 -4.97 -12.95
N GLY A 53 3.20 -4.82 -11.87
CA GLY A 53 3.34 -3.73 -10.91
C GLY A 53 2.67 -2.43 -11.33
N TYR A 54 1.75 -2.47 -12.29
CA TYR A 54 0.93 -1.31 -12.69
C TYR A 54 -0.55 -1.51 -12.37
N ALA A 55 -1.24 -0.43 -12.05
CA ALA A 55 -2.69 -0.36 -12.07
C ALA A 55 -3.15 0.20 -13.42
N GLU A 56 -4.03 -0.51 -14.12
CA GLU A 56 -4.77 0.03 -15.27
C GLU A 56 -6.07 0.67 -14.76
N VAL A 57 -6.34 1.90 -15.19
CA VAL A 57 -7.53 2.65 -14.79
C VAL A 57 -8.33 3.02 -16.02
N CYS A 58 -9.64 2.74 -15.95
CA CYS A 58 -10.62 3.21 -16.92
C CYS A 58 -11.74 3.90 -16.15
N VAL A 59 -12.09 5.12 -16.58
CA VAL A 59 -13.18 5.87 -15.95
C VAL A 59 -14.14 6.37 -16.99
N ASP A 60 -15.40 5.98 -16.85
CA ASP A 60 -16.52 6.40 -17.67
C ASP A 60 -17.41 7.37 -16.91
N TYR A 61 -17.56 8.58 -17.45
CA TYR A 61 -18.42 9.63 -16.92
C TYR A 61 -19.62 9.84 -17.84
N THR A 62 -20.80 9.96 -17.24
CA THR A 62 -21.95 10.63 -17.87
C THR A 62 -22.13 11.98 -17.20
N LEU A 63 -22.06 13.05 -17.98
CA LEU A 63 -22.16 14.42 -17.51
C LEU A 63 -23.34 15.14 -18.16
N TYR A 64 -23.93 16.10 -17.44
CA TYR A 64 -25.08 16.86 -17.93
C TYR A 64 -24.81 18.36 -17.92
N ASN A 65 -24.93 18.99 -19.10
CA ASN A 65 -24.88 20.44 -19.27
C ASN A 65 -26.30 20.99 -19.44
N ASN A 66 -26.80 21.76 -18.46
CA ASN A 66 -28.14 22.34 -18.52
C ASN A 66 -28.23 23.65 -19.32
N LYS A 67 -27.08 24.21 -19.74
CA LYS A 67 -26.98 25.44 -20.52
C LYS A 67 -26.77 25.15 -22.00
N GLU A 68 -26.60 26.22 -22.78
CA GLU A 68 -26.14 26.13 -24.17
C GLU A 68 -24.76 25.48 -24.26
N GLY A 69 -24.39 25.08 -25.47
CA GLY A 69 -23.11 24.40 -25.72
C GLY A 69 -21.93 25.27 -25.34
N LYS A 70 -20.95 24.70 -24.64
CA LYS A 70 -19.75 25.40 -24.16
C LYS A 70 -18.54 24.48 -24.14
N THR A 71 -17.37 25.04 -24.35
CA THR A 71 -16.11 24.31 -24.16
C THR A 71 -15.62 24.51 -22.74
N VAL A 72 -15.37 23.40 -22.03
CA VAL A 72 -14.79 23.40 -20.68
C VAL A 72 -13.36 22.89 -20.79
N THR A 73 -12.40 23.65 -20.26
CA THR A 73 -11.04 23.14 -20.09
C THR A 73 -11.01 22.23 -18.86
N MET A 74 -10.65 20.98 -19.11
CA MET A 74 -10.56 19.91 -18.14
C MET A 74 -9.09 19.67 -17.77
N ALA A 75 -8.88 19.15 -16.56
CA ALA A 75 -7.58 18.71 -16.11
C ALA A 75 -7.64 17.36 -15.37
N PHE A 76 -6.56 16.62 -15.48
CA PHE A 76 -6.20 15.46 -14.66
C PHE A 76 -4.89 15.78 -13.95
N GLU A 77 -4.92 15.81 -12.62
CA GLU A 77 -3.75 16.02 -11.76
C GLU A 77 -3.14 14.68 -11.39
N ALA A 78 -1.84 14.56 -11.60
CA ALA A 78 -1.02 13.42 -11.21
C ALA A 78 0.08 13.91 -10.25
N ALA A 79 -0.03 13.52 -8.99
CA ALA A 79 0.95 13.85 -7.96
C ALA A 79 2.35 13.39 -8.37
N ALA A 80 3.36 14.23 -8.11
CA ALA A 80 4.75 13.88 -8.36
C ALA A 80 5.18 12.66 -7.51
N PRO A 81 6.11 11.84 -8.02
CA PRO A 81 6.66 10.73 -7.25
C PRO A 81 7.45 11.22 -6.05
N TYR A 82 7.52 10.41 -5.00
CA TYR A 82 8.29 10.65 -3.78
C TYR A 82 9.09 9.39 -3.42
N GLU A 83 10.37 9.57 -3.11
CA GLU A 83 11.37 8.49 -2.90
C GLU A 83 11.60 7.61 -4.14
N ALA A 84 11.22 8.08 -5.33
CA ALA A 84 11.45 7.38 -6.58
C ALA A 84 12.72 7.86 -7.29
N TRP A 85 13.17 9.07 -6.96
CA TRP A 85 14.34 9.76 -7.53
C TRP A 85 14.32 9.74 -9.06
N ALA A 86 13.13 9.91 -9.63
CA ALA A 86 12.95 9.99 -11.08
C ALA A 86 13.34 11.39 -11.57
N PRO A 87 14.05 11.51 -12.71
CA PRO A 87 14.38 12.82 -13.27
C PRO A 87 13.15 13.68 -13.50
N PHE A 88 13.26 14.97 -13.18
CA PHE A 88 12.18 15.93 -13.41
C PHE A 88 11.84 16.06 -14.90
N SER A 89 10.57 15.90 -15.25
CA SER A 89 10.08 15.97 -16.63
C SER A 89 9.54 17.36 -16.97
N ARG A 90 10.37 18.19 -17.60
CA ARG A 90 10.01 19.56 -18.03
C ARG A 90 8.84 19.62 -19.02
N GLU A 91 8.61 18.56 -19.78
CA GLU A 91 7.49 18.48 -20.72
C GLU A 91 6.13 18.29 -20.00
N GLY A 92 6.13 18.12 -18.67
CA GLY A 92 4.92 17.91 -17.88
C GLY A 92 4.34 16.51 -18.01
N LYS A 93 5.02 15.58 -18.69
CA LYS A 93 4.62 14.18 -18.77
C LYS A 93 5.07 13.46 -17.49
N HIS A 94 4.14 12.83 -16.80
CA HIS A 94 4.46 12.08 -15.58
C HIS A 94 5.33 10.84 -15.92
N PRO A 95 6.44 10.58 -15.20
CA PRO A 95 7.37 9.49 -15.52
C PRO A 95 6.77 8.08 -15.38
N PHE A 96 5.79 7.94 -14.49
CA PHE A 96 5.13 6.65 -14.16
C PHE A 96 3.67 6.55 -14.61
N ILE A 97 3.17 7.47 -15.44
CA ILE A 97 1.84 7.34 -16.08
C ILE A 97 2.03 7.13 -17.58
N GLN A 98 1.36 6.11 -18.09
CA GLN A 98 1.43 5.68 -19.49
C GLN A 98 0.03 5.58 -20.08
N ASP A 99 -0.02 5.64 -21.41
CA ASP A 99 -1.23 5.37 -22.20
C ASP A 99 -2.45 6.23 -21.83
N PHE A 100 -2.21 7.49 -21.44
CA PHE A 100 -3.28 8.45 -21.17
C PHE A 100 -4.07 8.73 -22.44
N ILE A 101 -5.34 8.36 -22.45
CA ILE A 101 -6.29 8.57 -23.54
C ILE A 101 -7.54 9.19 -22.95
N VAL A 102 -8.11 10.16 -23.66
CA VAL A 102 -9.41 10.74 -23.36
C VAL A 102 -10.30 10.69 -24.61
N LEU A 103 -11.50 10.16 -24.44
CA LEU A 103 -12.57 10.14 -25.43
C LEU A 103 -13.71 11.01 -24.92
N PHE A 104 -14.18 11.93 -25.75
CA PHE A 104 -15.34 12.78 -25.49
C PHE A 104 -16.43 12.45 -26.52
N ASN A 105 -17.59 11.97 -26.07
CA ASN A 105 -18.65 11.46 -26.95
C ASN A 105 -18.12 10.45 -28.00
N GLY A 106 -17.20 9.57 -27.57
CA GLY A 106 -16.55 8.57 -28.43
C GLY A 106 -15.40 9.09 -29.31
N GLN A 107 -15.18 10.41 -29.39
CA GLN A 107 -14.10 11.00 -30.16
C GLN A 107 -12.85 11.22 -29.31
N LYS A 108 -11.68 10.77 -29.78
CA LYS A 108 -10.41 11.00 -29.10
C LYS A 108 -10.06 12.49 -29.11
N LEU A 109 -9.80 13.05 -27.93
CA LEU A 109 -9.31 14.42 -27.79
C LEU A 109 -7.78 14.45 -27.69
N ALA A 110 -7.19 15.53 -28.20
CA ALA A 110 -5.81 15.87 -27.90
C ALA A 110 -5.72 16.44 -26.47
N TYR A 111 -4.59 16.19 -25.81
CA TYR A 111 -4.27 16.78 -24.52
C TYR A 111 -2.87 17.41 -24.57
N ARG A 112 -2.60 18.29 -23.61
CA ARG A 112 -1.27 18.87 -23.37
C ARG A 112 -0.90 18.68 -21.91
N ASN A 113 0.38 18.78 -21.61
CA ASN A 113 0.90 18.62 -20.27
C ASN A 113 1.43 19.93 -19.70
N ALA A 114 1.44 20.05 -18.37
CA ALA A 114 2.16 21.10 -17.66
C ALA A 114 2.58 20.64 -16.26
N ILE A 115 3.40 21.45 -15.62
CA ILE A 115 3.75 21.34 -14.21
C ILE A 115 2.98 22.42 -13.45
N ILE A 116 2.39 22.05 -12.32
CA ILE A 116 1.63 22.94 -11.45
C ILE A 116 2.14 22.85 -10.02
N ALA A 117 1.90 23.89 -9.22
CA ALA A 117 2.13 23.81 -7.78
C ALA A 117 1.12 22.85 -7.15
N SER A 118 1.61 21.90 -6.36
CA SER A 118 0.77 21.04 -5.53
C SER A 118 0.60 21.72 -4.16
N GLN A 119 -0.65 21.98 -3.77
CA GLN A 119 -0.98 22.59 -2.47
C GLN A 119 -1.67 21.58 -1.55
N ASN A 120 -1.47 21.74 -0.24
CA ASN A 120 -2.02 20.84 0.78
C ASN A 120 -3.53 21.03 1.06
N ASP A 121 -4.19 22.02 0.46
CA ASP A 121 -5.55 22.45 0.79
C ASP A 121 -6.66 21.68 0.05
N ARG A 122 -6.32 20.55 -0.58
CA ARG A 122 -7.24 19.72 -1.39
C ARG A 122 -7.90 20.49 -2.55
N ARG A 123 -7.46 21.71 -2.91
CA ARG A 123 -7.92 22.46 -4.11
C ARG A 123 -6.73 22.82 -4.99
N THR A 124 -6.64 22.11 -6.10
CA THR A 124 -5.54 22.25 -7.06
C THR A 124 -5.67 23.54 -7.87
N ASP A 125 -4.66 24.42 -7.80
CA ASP A 125 -4.49 25.50 -8.77
C ASP A 125 -3.84 24.95 -10.04
N PHE A 126 -4.60 24.92 -11.12
CA PHE A 126 -4.14 24.42 -12.41
C PHE A 126 -3.38 25.46 -13.24
N THR A 127 -2.88 26.53 -12.63
CA THR A 127 -2.00 27.50 -13.29
C THR A 127 -0.61 26.90 -13.52
N PRO A 128 -0.15 26.75 -14.78
CA PRO A 128 1.18 26.22 -15.07
C PRO A 128 2.30 27.05 -14.45
N LEU A 129 3.30 26.38 -13.88
CA LEU A 129 4.52 27.02 -13.39
C LEU A 129 5.42 27.48 -14.53
N ASP A 130 6.11 28.60 -14.31
CA ASP A 130 7.14 29.12 -15.21
C ASP A 130 8.45 28.34 -14.99
N LEU A 131 8.65 27.29 -15.80
CA LEU A 131 9.81 26.41 -15.70
C LEU A 131 11.14 27.07 -16.10
N THR A 132 11.14 28.32 -16.59
CA THR A 132 12.41 29.05 -16.76
C THR A 132 13.06 29.35 -15.41
N LYS A 133 12.23 29.50 -14.35
CA LYS A 133 12.64 29.81 -12.98
C LYS A 133 12.81 28.55 -12.12
N TRP A 134 11.81 27.68 -12.16
CA TRP A 134 11.76 26.49 -11.29
C TRP A 134 12.62 25.34 -11.83
N LYS A 135 13.42 24.76 -10.95
CA LYS A 135 14.33 23.62 -11.21
C LYS A 135 13.97 22.45 -10.30
N GLY A 136 13.99 21.23 -10.85
CA GLY A 136 13.69 20.00 -10.12
C GLY A 136 14.88 19.06 -9.99
N TYR A 137 14.61 17.86 -9.47
CA TYR A 137 15.62 16.82 -9.28
C TYR A 137 16.32 16.46 -10.59
N GLY A 138 17.65 16.36 -10.55
CA GLY A 138 18.52 16.16 -11.71
C GLY A 138 18.93 17.43 -12.45
N GLU A 139 18.44 18.62 -12.05
CA GLU A 139 18.77 19.90 -12.72
C GLU A 139 19.64 20.85 -11.89
N VAL A 140 19.75 20.59 -10.59
CA VAL A 140 20.55 21.33 -9.61
C VAL A 140 21.31 20.32 -8.75
N ALA A 141 22.27 20.80 -7.97
CA ALA A 141 22.98 19.93 -7.03
C ALA A 141 22.01 19.32 -6.01
N ASP A 142 22.16 18.02 -5.73
CA ASP A 142 21.31 17.28 -4.79
C ASP A 142 21.26 17.94 -3.40
N SER A 143 22.33 18.63 -2.99
CA SER A 143 22.37 19.39 -1.73
C SER A 143 21.37 20.56 -1.65
N LEU A 144 20.74 20.94 -2.76
CA LEU A 144 19.72 22.00 -2.83
C LEU A 144 18.29 21.46 -2.88
N ILE A 145 18.10 20.16 -3.13
CA ILE A 145 16.80 19.52 -3.24
C ILE A 145 16.61 18.58 -2.06
N PRO A 146 15.80 18.94 -1.06
CA PRO A 146 15.59 18.09 0.09
C PRO A 146 14.76 16.83 -0.23
N MET A 147 13.95 16.86 -1.31
CA MET A 147 13.08 15.75 -1.75
C MET A 147 12.83 15.82 -3.28
N ASP A 148 12.68 14.67 -3.95
CA ASP A 148 12.50 14.55 -5.40
C ASP A 148 11.19 15.13 -5.95
N ASN A 149 10.20 15.38 -5.09
CA ASN A 149 8.93 16.04 -5.43
C ASN A 149 8.93 17.56 -5.26
N ILE A 150 10.10 18.18 -5.06
CA ILE A 150 10.25 19.62 -4.84
C ILE A 150 10.87 20.32 -6.06
N LEU A 151 10.36 21.51 -6.35
CA LEU A 151 10.99 22.50 -7.23
C LEU A 151 11.53 23.66 -6.42
N ILE A 152 12.67 24.18 -6.83
CA ILE A 152 13.31 25.37 -6.25
C ILE A 152 13.54 26.45 -7.30
N ASP A 153 13.57 27.72 -6.90
CA ASP A 153 14.15 28.81 -7.69
C ASP A 153 15.51 29.17 -7.09
N PRO A 154 16.65 28.81 -7.73
CA PRO A 154 17.98 29.08 -7.20
C PRO A 154 18.30 30.57 -7.01
N SER A 155 17.52 31.47 -7.61
CA SER A 155 17.69 32.93 -7.48
C SER A 155 17.00 33.51 -6.25
N LEU A 156 16.14 32.75 -5.57
CA LEU A 156 15.36 33.19 -4.41
C LEU A 156 15.68 32.33 -3.18
N PRO A 157 16.13 32.93 -2.06
CA PRO A 157 16.34 32.17 -0.82
C PRO A 157 15.02 31.59 -0.32
N ASP A 158 15.08 30.36 0.22
CA ASP A 158 13.96 29.63 0.83
C ASP A 158 12.74 29.40 -0.08
N SER A 159 12.91 29.47 -1.41
CA SER A 159 11.84 29.20 -2.36
C SER A 159 11.73 27.72 -2.69
N PHE A 160 10.61 27.09 -2.32
CA PHE A 160 10.32 25.73 -2.73
C PHE A 160 8.82 25.49 -2.92
N TYR A 161 8.48 24.64 -3.89
CA TYR A 161 7.12 24.10 -4.07
C TYR A 161 7.18 22.59 -4.20
N THR A 162 6.25 21.90 -3.54
CA THR A 162 5.82 20.60 -4.05
C THR A 162 5.08 20.78 -5.36
N PHE A 163 5.29 19.91 -6.33
CA PHE A 163 4.65 20.02 -7.64
C PHE A 163 3.82 18.79 -7.99
N ALA A 164 2.96 18.96 -8.99
CA ALA A 164 2.24 17.88 -9.65
C ALA A 164 2.31 18.05 -11.17
N TYR A 165 2.10 16.94 -11.87
CA TYR A 165 1.93 16.92 -13.31
C TYR A 165 0.45 17.09 -13.64
N ALA A 166 0.13 17.88 -14.66
CA ALA A 166 -1.26 18.13 -15.06
C ALA A 166 -1.45 17.86 -16.56
N TYR A 167 -2.54 17.16 -16.89
CA TYR A 167 -2.94 16.82 -18.26
C TYR A 167 -4.21 17.61 -18.58
N TYR A 168 -4.16 18.47 -19.60
CA TYR A 168 -5.25 19.36 -19.96
C TYR A 168 -5.84 19.01 -21.32
N PHE A 169 -7.16 19.06 -21.42
CA PHE A 169 -7.88 18.93 -22.68
C PHE A 169 -9.12 19.81 -22.69
N ASN A 170 -9.63 20.13 -23.88
CA ASN A 170 -10.82 20.96 -24.05
C ASN A 170 -12.00 20.07 -24.42
N ALA A 171 -13.05 20.07 -23.59
CA ALA A 171 -14.25 19.27 -23.75
C ALA A 171 -15.42 20.12 -24.29
N PRO A 172 -15.88 19.91 -25.54
CA PRO A 172 -16.95 20.70 -26.17
C PRO A 172 -18.34 20.17 -25.78
N PHE A 173 -18.82 20.52 -24.59
CA PHE A 173 -20.13 20.11 -24.10
C PHE A 173 -21.26 20.65 -24.98
N SER A 174 -22.10 19.74 -25.46
CA SER A 174 -23.42 20.07 -26.00
C SER A 174 -24.42 20.25 -24.85
N LYS A 175 -25.55 20.93 -25.09
CA LYS A 175 -26.67 20.93 -24.15
C LYS A 175 -27.17 19.50 -23.96
N GLY A 176 -27.44 19.10 -22.72
CA GLY A 176 -27.88 17.75 -22.37
C GLY A 176 -26.72 16.84 -21.93
N GLU A 177 -26.89 15.55 -22.19
CA GLU A 177 -25.93 14.50 -21.79
C GLU A 177 -24.70 14.48 -22.70
N ASN A 178 -23.53 14.28 -22.09
CA ASN A 178 -22.25 14.09 -22.75
C ASN A 178 -21.50 12.97 -22.01
N THR A 179 -20.64 12.24 -22.72
CA THR A 179 -19.82 11.18 -22.14
C THR A 179 -18.34 11.51 -22.23
N ILE A 180 -17.61 11.17 -21.17
CA ILE A 180 -16.16 11.20 -21.16
C ILE A 180 -15.66 9.84 -20.72
N ARG A 181 -14.78 9.22 -21.48
CA ARG A 181 -14.00 8.06 -21.05
C ARG A 181 -12.54 8.47 -21.00
N HIS A 182 -11.85 8.23 -19.89
CA HIS A 182 -10.40 8.29 -19.91
C HIS A 182 -9.80 6.96 -19.45
N THR A 183 -8.61 6.67 -19.96
CA THR A 183 -7.83 5.50 -19.59
C THR A 183 -6.39 5.88 -19.40
N TYR A 184 -5.72 5.23 -18.46
CA TYR A 184 -4.28 5.31 -18.27
C TYR A 184 -3.83 4.11 -17.44
N ARG A 185 -2.52 3.90 -17.35
CA ARG A 185 -1.95 3.00 -16.36
C ARG A 185 -0.84 3.69 -15.60
N TYR A 186 -0.68 3.33 -14.34
CA TYR A 186 0.39 3.89 -13.51
C TYR A 186 1.05 2.84 -12.63
N LYS A 187 2.34 3.06 -12.33
CA LYS A 187 3.10 2.14 -11.48
C LYS A 187 2.55 2.19 -10.06
N MET A 188 2.26 1.04 -9.47
CA MET A 188 1.76 0.94 -8.10
C MET A 188 2.87 1.29 -7.11
N SER A 189 2.53 2.11 -6.11
CA SER A 189 3.41 2.43 -4.98
C SER A 189 3.59 1.21 -4.07
N TYR A 190 4.56 1.23 -3.15
CA TYR A 190 4.77 0.16 -2.17
C TYR A 190 5.43 0.68 -0.90
N GLY A 191 5.45 -0.12 0.16
CA GLY A 191 6.12 0.21 1.40
C GLY A 191 6.47 -1.01 2.25
N VAL A 192 7.08 -0.79 3.42
CA VAL A 192 7.36 -1.85 4.39
C VAL A 192 6.06 -2.54 4.77
N GLY A 193 6.02 -3.86 4.62
CA GLY A 193 4.82 -4.67 4.86
C GLY A 193 3.72 -4.54 3.79
N ARG A 194 3.86 -3.64 2.81
CA ARG A 194 2.88 -3.39 1.74
C ARG A 194 3.49 -3.66 0.38
N LYS A 195 3.16 -4.83 -0.20
CA LYS A 195 3.64 -5.21 -1.54
C LYS A 195 3.20 -4.24 -2.63
N PHE A 196 2.04 -3.61 -2.47
CA PHE A 196 1.57 -2.56 -3.37
C PHE A 196 0.54 -1.65 -2.68
N GLU A 197 0.40 -0.46 -3.24
CA GLU A 197 -0.58 0.57 -2.91
C GLU A 197 -1.06 1.26 -4.20
N VAL A 198 -2.38 1.45 -4.31
CA VAL A 198 -3.05 2.08 -5.47
C VAL A 198 -3.91 3.23 -4.96
N PRO A 199 -3.31 4.41 -4.72
CA PRO A 199 -4.03 5.60 -4.27
C PRO A 199 -4.84 6.21 -5.41
N TYR A 200 -6.04 6.73 -5.10
CA TYR A 200 -6.93 7.40 -6.03
C TYR A 200 -7.69 8.55 -5.33
N ALA A 201 -7.61 9.76 -5.87
CA ALA A 201 -8.32 10.93 -5.34
C ALA A 201 -9.79 10.96 -5.80
N LEU A 202 -10.71 10.81 -4.83
CA LEU A 202 -12.16 10.81 -5.07
C LEU A 202 -12.81 12.16 -4.74
N TYR A 203 -12.31 12.88 -3.73
CA TYR A 203 -12.83 14.18 -3.31
C TYR A 203 -13.01 15.23 -4.42
N PRO A 204 -12.24 15.26 -5.53
CA PRO A 204 -12.48 16.24 -6.58
C PRO A 204 -13.82 16.06 -7.32
N ALA A 205 -14.49 14.91 -7.14
CA ALA A 205 -15.87 14.69 -7.58
C ALA A 205 -16.84 15.79 -7.10
N THR A 206 -16.59 16.33 -5.89
CA THR A 206 -17.43 17.35 -5.27
C THR A 206 -17.27 18.75 -5.86
N ARG A 207 -16.34 18.94 -6.82
CA ARG A 207 -16.08 20.24 -7.46
C ARG A 207 -17.02 20.55 -8.63
N TRP A 208 -17.83 19.57 -9.06
CA TRP A 208 -18.81 19.74 -10.14
C TRP A 208 -20.10 20.39 -9.65
N ALA A 209 -20.95 20.85 -10.56
CA ALA A 209 -22.12 21.69 -10.22
C ALA A 209 -23.09 21.07 -9.20
N ASN A 210 -23.21 19.74 -9.19
CA ASN A 210 -24.07 19.01 -8.24
C ASN A 210 -23.36 18.66 -6.92
N GLY A 211 -22.07 18.95 -6.78
CA GLY A 211 -21.30 18.69 -5.56
C GLY A 211 -21.10 17.21 -5.22
N LYS A 212 -21.41 16.29 -6.16
CA LYS A 212 -21.44 14.84 -5.96
C LYS A 212 -21.44 14.11 -7.31
N VAL A 213 -21.41 12.78 -7.27
CA VAL A 213 -21.76 11.89 -8.38
C VAL A 213 -23.13 11.28 -8.10
N ASP A 214 -24.11 11.49 -8.98
CA ASP A 214 -25.47 11.00 -8.73
C ASP A 214 -25.53 9.45 -8.70
N ASP A 215 -24.73 8.77 -9.52
CA ASP A 215 -24.60 7.30 -9.60
C ASP A 215 -23.14 6.86 -9.72
N PHE A 216 -22.57 6.32 -8.65
CA PHE A 216 -21.16 5.90 -8.61
C PHE A 216 -21.02 4.38 -8.60
N THR A 217 -20.08 3.86 -9.37
CA THR A 217 -19.69 2.45 -9.36
C THR A 217 -18.17 2.33 -9.33
N LEU A 218 -17.63 1.58 -8.36
CA LEU A 218 -16.24 1.14 -8.31
C LEU A 218 -16.16 -0.33 -8.70
N ARG A 219 -15.24 -0.68 -9.60
CA ARG A 219 -14.90 -2.05 -9.98
C ARG A 219 -13.41 -2.28 -9.81
N ILE A 220 -13.07 -3.37 -9.14
CA ILE A 220 -11.69 -3.80 -8.95
C ILE A 220 -11.53 -5.21 -9.52
N THR A 221 -10.51 -5.37 -10.37
CA THR A 221 -10.14 -6.67 -10.98
C THR A 221 -8.64 -6.91 -10.82
N SER A 222 -8.18 -8.15 -11.02
CA SER A 222 -6.75 -8.46 -10.99
C SER A 222 -6.38 -9.59 -11.97
N ASP A 223 -5.12 -9.56 -12.44
CA ASP A 223 -4.55 -10.59 -13.32
C ASP A 223 -4.38 -11.97 -12.64
N ASP A 224 -4.25 -11.97 -11.32
CA ASP A 224 -4.05 -13.14 -10.47
C ASP A 224 -4.92 -13.07 -9.21
N THR A 225 -4.88 -14.15 -8.40
CA THR A 225 -5.57 -14.17 -7.11
C THR A 225 -4.75 -13.41 -6.08
N ARG A 226 -5.37 -12.43 -5.41
CA ARG A 226 -4.71 -11.65 -4.34
C ARG A 226 -5.72 -11.08 -3.34
N ALA A 227 -5.28 -10.95 -2.09
CA ALA A 227 -6.02 -10.20 -1.08
C ALA A 227 -5.76 -8.70 -1.20
N ILE A 228 -6.78 -7.88 -0.93
CA ILE A 228 -6.70 -6.42 -0.92
C ILE A 228 -7.33 -5.83 0.34
N LEU A 229 -6.90 -4.62 0.70
CA LEU A 229 -7.52 -3.78 1.72
C LEU A 229 -8.04 -2.49 1.10
N LEU A 230 -9.19 -2.04 1.58
CA LEU A 230 -9.85 -0.79 1.23
C LEU A 230 -10.23 -0.02 2.51
N PRO A 231 -10.32 1.31 2.48
CA PRO A 231 -10.85 2.09 3.59
C PRO A 231 -12.34 1.81 3.81
N ASN A 232 -12.72 1.30 4.98
CA ASN A 232 -14.11 0.96 5.29
C ASN A 232 -15.05 2.18 5.27
N SER A 233 -14.56 3.32 5.77
CA SER A 233 -15.34 4.55 5.97
C SER A 233 -15.90 5.18 4.68
N LEU A 234 -15.29 4.89 3.52
CA LEU A 234 -15.74 5.44 2.23
C LEU A 234 -16.87 4.64 1.56
N PHE A 235 -17.03 3.37 1.92
CA PHE A 235 -17.88 2.43 1.19
C PHE A 235 -19.00 1.88 2.07
N LEU A 236 -19.83 2.80 2.57
CA LEU A 236 -20.94 2.51 3.48
C LEU A 236 -22.28 2.37 2.75
N GLY A 237 -23.24 1.68 3.39
CA GLY A 237 -24.64 1.63 2.94
C GLY A 237 -24.97 0.54 1.92
N THR A 238 -24.00 0.05 1.15
CA THR A 238 -24.16 -1.07 0.23
C THR A 238 -22.98 -2.04 0.35
N PRO A 239 -23.23 -3.37 0.31
CA PRO A 239 -22.17 -4.36 0.34
C PRO A 239 -21.44 -4.41 -1.00
N PHE A 240 -20.15 -4.73 -0.95
CA PHE A 240 -19.41 -5.16 -2.14
C PHE A 240 -19.97 -6.49 -2.67
N LYS A 241 -19.90 -6.66 -3.99
CA LYS A 241 -20.36 -7.87 -4.69
C LYS A 241 -19.23 -8.42 -5.55
N HIS A 242 -19.05 -9.73 -5.49
CA HIS A 242 -18.16 -10.44 -6.39
C HIS A 242 -18.97 -10.92 -7.60
N SER A 243 -18.44 -10.77 -8.81
CA SER A 243 -19.11 -11.24 -10.03
C SER A 243 -19.24 -12.76 -10.08
N ARG A 244 -18.39 -13.49 -9.35
CA ARG A 244 -18.44 -14.94 -9.19
C ARG A 244 -19.44 -15.43 -8.12
N GLY A 245 -20.09 -14.53 -7.39
CA GLY A 245 -21.13 -14.84 -6.40
C GLY A 245 -20.63 -15.21 -4.99
N GLU A 246 -19.42 -15.75 -4.85
CA GLU A 246 -18.79 -16.03 -3.55
C GLU A 246 -18.24 -14.73 -2.94
N SER A 247 -18.74 -14.34 -1.76
CA SER A 247 -18.27 -13.15 -1.05
C SER A 247 -17.14 -13.51 -0.10
N HIS A 248 -15.93 -13.05 -0.41
CA HIS A 248 -14.77 -13.12 0.48
C HIS A 248 -14.38 -11.71 0.93
N THR A 249 -15.40 -10.93 1.33
CA THR A 249 -15.23 -9.55 1.80
C THR A 249 -15.58 -9.46 3.29
N TYR A 250 -14.68 -8.87 4.08
CA TYR A 250 -14.82 -8.75 5.53
C TYR A 250 -14.53 -7.32 5.98
N GLN A 251 -15.39 -6.77 6.84
CA GLN A 251 -15.09 -5.54 7.58
C GLN A 251 -14.24 -5.92 8.79
N LEU A 252 -13.05 -5.34 8.87
CA LEU A 252 -12.04 -5.67 9.86
C LEU A 252 -11.75 -4.47 10.76
N GLN A 253 -11.65 -4.73 12.06
CA GLN A 253 -11.19 -3.78 13.06
C GLN A 253 -9.95 -4.34 13.74
N HIS A 254 -8.83 -3.62 13.65
CA HIS A 254 -7.56 -4.01 14.27
C HIS A 254 -6.88 -2.80 14.91
N ASP A 255 -5.72 -3.04 15.54
CA ASP A 255 -5.03 -2.04 16.36
C ASP A 255 -4.63 -0.75 15.59
N TYR A 256 -4.64 -0.78 14.25
CA TYR A 256 -4.31 0.37 13.39
C TYR A 256 -5.53 1.01 12.70
N GLY A 257 -6.74 0.56 13.02
CA GLY A 257 -7.99 1.12 12.51
C GLY A 257 -8.90 0.11 11.83
N GLU A 258 -9.82 0.63 11.02
CA GLU A 258 -10.81 -0.15 10.29
C GLU A 258 -10.48 -0.24 8.80
N CYS A 259 -10.68 -1.42 8.22
CA CYS A 259 -10.55 -1.64 6.79
C CYS A 259 -11.56 -2.66 6.28
N LEU A 260 -11.76 -2.67 4.98
CA LEU A 260 -12.46 -3.72 4.27
C LEU A 260 -11.41 -4.60 3.60
N PHE A 261 -11.38 -5.87 3.97
CA PHE A 261 -10.55 -6.88 3.34
C PHE A 261 -11.37 -7.60 2.28
N ALA A 262 -10.76 -7.90 1.12
CA ALA A 262 -11.36 -8.74 0.11
C ALA A 262 -10.34 -9.68 -0.55
N GLU A 263 -10.71 -10.94 -0.79
CA GLU A 263 -9.95 -11.84 -1.65
C GLU A 263 -10.46 -11.76 -3.09
N LEU A 264 -9.63 -11.23 -3.97
CA LEU A 264 -9.95 -11.06 -5.37
C LEU A 264 -9.36 -12.24 -6.16
N MET A 265 -10.24 -13.13 -6.62
CA MET A 265 -9.84 -14.29 -7.42
C MET A 265 -9.57 -13.89 -8.87
N LYS A 266 -8.68 -14.60 -9.57
CA LYS A 266 -8.48 -14.37 -11.00
C LYS A 266 -9.80 -14.48 -11.78
N GLY A 267 -10.09 -13.47 -12.60
CA GLY A 267 -11.31 -13.38 -13.40
C GLY A 267 -12.56 -12.90 -12.63
N ASP A 268 -12.42 -12.59 -11.35
CA ASP A 268 -13.47 -11.98 -10.55
C ASP A 268 -13.50 -10.45 -10.71
N THR A 269 -14.64 -9.85 -10.37
CA THR A 269 -14.81 -8.40 -10.27
C THR A 269 -15.46 -8.08 -8.94
N LEU A 270 -14.73 -7.34 -8.11
CA LEU A 270 -15.25 -6.77 -6.89
C LEU A 270 -15.91 -5.43 -7.24
N GLU A 271 -17.23 -5.34 -7.07
CA GLU A 271 -18.04 -4.16 -7.43
C GLU A 271 -18.69 -3.55 -6.20
N TRP A 272 -18.68 -2.23 -6.12
CA TRP A 272 -19.47 -1.45 -5.17
C TRP A 272 -20.18 -0.31 -5.87
N CYS A 273 -21.42 -0.04 -5.48
CA CYS A 273 -22.21 1.03 -6.07
C CYS A 273 -23.01 1.79 -5.02
N CYS A 274 -23.17 3.10 -5.25
CA CYS A 274 -24.02 3.95 -4.42
C CYS A 274 -24.64 5.08 -5.24
N LYS A 275 -25.68 5.70 -4.66
CA LYS A 275 -26.27 6.93 -5.17
C LYS A 275 -25.77 8.12 -4.36
N ASP A 276 -25.80 9.29 -4.99
CA ASP A 276 -25.48 10.57 -4.35
C ASP A 276 -24.09 10.59 -3.68
N PHE A 277 -23.09 10.01 -4.34
CA PHE A 277 -21.73 9.85 -3.82
C PHE A 277 -21.01 11.20 -3.71
N ALA A 278 -20.74 11.63 -2.47
CA ALA A 278 -20.04 12.88 -2.15
C ALA A 278 -18.81 12.59 -1.27
N PRO A 279 -17.70 12.09 -1.85
CA PRO A 279 -16.51 11.72 -1.09
C PRO A 279 -15.79 12.95 -0.54
N HIS A 280 -15.35 12.90 0.71
CA HIS A 280 -14.49 13.92 1.31
C HIS A 280 -13.00 13.55 1.30
N ASP A 281 -12.67 12.28 1.12
CA ASP A 281 -11.31 11.75 1.11
C ASP A 281 -11.04 10.96 -0.19
N GLY A 282 -9.77 10.64 -0.45
CA GLY A 282 -9.38 9.67 -1.47
C GLY A 282 -9.39 8.25 -0.93
N MET A 283 -9.26 7.26 -1.83
CA MET A 283 -9.06 5.86 -1.44
C MET A 283 -7.63 5.41 -1.72
N CYS A 284 -7.22 4.32 -1.07
CA CYS A 284 -6.02 3.59 -1.45
C CYS A 284 -6.30 2.09 -1.35
N ILE A 285 -6.18 1.37 -2.47
CA ILE A 285 -6.21 -0.10 -2.48
C ILE A 285 -4.84 -0.58 -2.04
N ARG A 286 -4.77 -1.31 -0.93
CA ARG A 286 -3.52 -1.82 -0.37
C ARG A 286 -3.44 -3.34 -0.49
N SER A 287 -2.23 -3.87 -0.48
CA SER A 287 -2.04 -5.32 -0.44
C SER A 287 -2.61 -5.93 0.86
N GLY A 288 -3.51 -6.91 0.73
CA GLY A 288 -4.03 -7.68 1.88
C GLY A 288 -2.98 -8.51 2.59
N THR A 289 -1.80 -8.68 1.98
CA THR A 289 -0.64 -9.26 2.68
C THR A 289 -0.17 -8.42 3.85
N GLU A 290 -0.56 -7.15 3.98
CA GLU A 290 -0.33 -6.35 5.18
C GLU A 290 -0.99 -6.98 6.41
N MET A 291 -2.12 -7.68 6.22
CA MET A 291 -2.79 -8.44 7.30
C MET A 291 -2.04 -9.73 7.65
N ARG A 292 -1.34 -10.33 6.69
CA ARG A 292 -0.46 -11.46 7.00
C ARG A 292 0.73 -10.86 7.71
N LYS A 293 0.83 -11.04 9.03
CA LYS A 293 1.91 -10.50 9.86
C LYS A 293 3.25 -10.64 9.12
N GLY A 294 3.68 -9.54 8.50
CA GLY A 294 4.81 -9.53 7.60
C GLY A 294 6.06 -9.79 8.42
N VAL A 295 6.72 -10.90 8.12
CA VAL A 295 8.06 -11.22 8.63
C VAL A 295 8.08 -11.33 10.18
N ARG A 296 7.69 -12.52 10.68
CA ARG A 296 7.91 -12.99 12.08
C ARG A 296 9.37 -12.96 12.55
N GLU A 297 10.27 -12.55 11.68
CA GLU A 297 11.72 -12.61 11.84
C GLU A 297 12.24 -11.89 13.08
N TYR A 298 11.48 -10.94 13.60
CA TYR A 298 11.78 -10.19 14.82
C TYR A 298 10.63 -10.16 15.84
N ALA A 299 9.56 -10.92 15.61
CA ALA A 299 8.46 -10.98 16.56
C ALA A 299 8.89 -11.71 17.83
N THR A 300 8.49 -11.19 18.99
CA THR A 300 8.62 -11.86 20.30
C THR A 300 7.28 -12.00 21.02
N GLU A 301 6.21 -11.51 20.40
CA GLU A 301 4.84 -11.67 20.89
C GLU A 301 3.85 -11.78 19.73
N GLY A 302 2.67 -12.37 19.98
CA GLY A 302 1.62 -12.53 19.00
C GLY A 302 0.29 -12.96 19.62
N LYS A 303 -0.81 -12.44 19.07
CA LYS A 303 -2.17 -12.81 19.45
C LYS A 303 -2.59 -14.07 18.67
N VAL A 304 -3.16 -15.04 19.36
CA VAL A 304 -3.65 -16.31 18.81
C VAL A 304 -5.13 -16.46 19.15
N VAL A 305 -5.94 -16.83 18.17
CA VAL A 305 -7.32 -17.28 18.40
C VAL A 305 -7.26 -18.75 18.79
N VAL A 306 -7.82 -19.10 19.94
CA VAL A 306 -7.95 -20.48 20.43
C VAL A 306 -9.43 -20.79 20.61
N THR A 307 -9.90 -21.82 19.92
CA THR A 307 -11.28 -22.31 20.00
C THR A 307 -11.44 -23.32 21.13
N ASP A 308 -12.69 -23.56 21.55
CA ASP A 308 -13.00 -24.51 22.62
C ASP A 308 -12.65 -25.97 22.28
N ASP A 309 -12.62 -26.33 20.99
CA ASP A 309 -12.20 -27.65 20.50
C ASP A 309 -10.69 -27.76 20.24
N GLY A 310 -9.93 -26.70 20.51
CA GLY A 310 -8.47 -26.70 20.47
C GLY A 310 -7.86 -26.32 19.12
N TRP A 311 -8.65 -25.88 18.13
CA TRP A 311 -8.09 -25.23 16.94
C TRP A 311 -7.46 -23.89 17.29
N GLU A 312 -6.29 -23.61 16.70
CA GLU A 312 -5.53 -22.38 16.89
C GLU A 312 -5.22 -21.69 15.55
N GLY A 313 -5.30 -20.36 15.54
CA GLY A 313 -4.92 -19.55 14.38
C GLY A 313 -4.38 -18.18 14.79
N TYR A 314 -3.63 -17.53 13.89
CA TYR A 314 -3.15 -16.17 14.12
C TYR A 314 -4.35 -15.23 14.18
N TYR A 315 -4.47 -14.46 15.26
CA TYR A 315 -5.45 -13.37 15.30
C TYR A 315 -4.97 -12.24 14.38
N LEU A 316 -5.81 -11.82 13.45
CA LEU A 316 -5.51 -10.70 12.54
C LEU A 316 -6.35 -9.46 12.85
N ALA A 317 -7.64 -9.64 13.08
CA ALA A 317 -8.57 -8.55 13.37
C ALA A 317 -9.87 -9.07 14.01
N ASP A 318 -10.69 -8.15 14.51
CA ASP A 318 -12.10 -8.40 14.78
C ASP A 318 -12.94 -8.20 13.52
N SER A 319 -14.00 -8.99 13.36
CA SER A 319 -15.00 -8.82 12.31
C SER A 319 -16.39 -9.15 12.87
N GLY A 320 -17.06 -8.13 13.41
CA GLY A 320 -18.34 -8.28 14.11
C GLY A 320 -18.25 -9.28 15.27
N ASP A 321 -19.12 -10.31 15.23
CA ASP A 321 -19.18 -11.40 16.22
C ASP A 321 -18.10 -12.49 16.01
N ASN A 322 -17.15 -12.26 15.10
CA ASN A 322 -16.08 -13.18 14.78
C ASN A 322 -14.70 -12.55 14.96
N TYR A 323 -13.70 -13.38 15.19
CA TYR A 323 -12.30 -13.08 14.92
C TYR A 323 -11.97 -13.41 13.47
N PHE A 324 -11.26 -12.52 12.79
CA PHE A 324 -10.62 -12.82 11.52
C PHE A 324 -9.23 -13.40 11.79
N ALA A 325 -9.03 -14.65 11.37
CA ALA A 325 -7.85 -15.43 11.71
C ALA A 325 -7.20 -16.08 10.47
N GLU A 326 -5.93 -16.47 10.60
CA GLU A 326 -5.17 -17.17 9.57
C GLU A 326 -4.41 -18.37 10.15
N THR A 327 -4.30 -19.45 9.38
CA THR A 327 -3.26 -20.49 9.58
C THR A 327 -2.54 -20.71 8.26
N GLN A 328 -3.26 -21.14 7.24
CA GLN A 328 -2.87 -21.21 5.83
C GLN A 328 -3.80 -20.35 4.95
N GLU A 329 -5.09 -20.39 5.27
CA GLU A 329 -6.16 -19.61 4.67
C GLU A 329 -6.79 -18.68 5.71
N TYR A 330 -7.46 -17.64 5.23
CA TYR A 330 -8.22 -16.74 6.08
C TYR A 330 -9.56 -17.36 6.47
N CYS A 331 -9.98 -17.15 7.72
CA CYS A 331 -11.25 -17.65 8.21
C CYS A 331 -11.88 -16.72 9.25
N LEU A 332 -13.19 -16.87 9.43
CA LEU A 332 -13.94 -16.28 10.53
C LEU A 332 -14.13 -17.31 11.63
N VAL A 333 -13.77 -16.93 12.85
CA VAL A 333 -13.90 -17.77 14.05
C VAL A 333 -14.88 -17.09 15.01
N PRO A 334 -16.02 -17.72 15.37
CA PRO A 334 -17.00 -17.10 16.26
C PRO A 334 -16.42 -16.77 17.64
N LYS A 335 -16.59 -15.52 18.09
CA LYS A 335 -16.13 -15.07 19.43
C LYS A 335 -16.80 -15.85 20.57
N ALA A 336 -18.00 -16.36 20.34
CA ALA A 336 -18.74 -17.15 21.33
C ALA A 336 -18.14 -18.53 21.63
N LYS A 337 -17.21 -19.03 20.80
CA LYS A 337 -16.58 -20.36 20.92
C LYS A 337 -15.05 -20.31 20.89
N ALA A 338 -14.50 -19.11 21.09
CA ALA A 338 -13.08 -18.87 20.98
C ALA A 338 -12.66 -17.71 21.87
N ARG A 339 -11.37 -17.65 22.17
CA ARG A 339 -10.75 -16.54 22.89
C ARG A 339 -9.47 -16.13 22.17
N VAL A 340 -9.03 -14.89 22.42
CA VAL A 340 -7.71 -14.43 21.99
C VAL A 340 -6.73 -14.58 23.15
N GLU A 341 -5.60 -15.24 22.89
CA GLU A 341 -4.48 -15.36 23.81
C GLU A 341 -3.27 -14.57 23.30
N LEU A 342 -2.67 -13.75 24.16
CA LEU A 342 -1.36 -13.17 23.89
C LEU A 342 -0.30 -14.20 24.27
N ARG A 343 0.55 -14.56 23.31
CA ARG A 343 1.73 -15.40 23.53
C ARG A 343 2.98 -14.55 23.44
N GLU A 344 3.87 -14.71 24.41
CA GLU A 344 5.12 -13.95 24.52
C GLU A 344 6.31 -14.88 24.71
N ALA A 345 7.36 -14.68 23.91
CA ALA A 345 8.62 -15.40 24.01
C ALA A 345 9.26 -15.23 25.39
N GLU A 346 9.17 -14.04 25.98
CA GLU A 346 9.65 -13.74 27.34
C GLU A 346 9.00 -14.60 28.42
N LYS A 347 7.74 -14.98 28.23
CA LYS A 347 6.98 -15.85 29.14
C LYS A 347 7.16 -17.34 28.84
N GLY A 348 8.04 -17.69 27.90
CA GLY A 348 8.23 -19.08 27.47
C GLY A 348 7.00 -19.65 26.77
N GLN A 349 6.33 -18.83 25.96
CA GLN A 349 5.20 -19.25 25.14
C GLN A 349 5.61 -19.21 23.66
N GLY A 350 4.92 -19.98 22.82
CA GLY A 350 5.22 -20.06 21.39
C GLY A 350 6.39 -20.99 21.06
N PHE A 351 6.89 -20.87 19.83
CA PHE A 351 7.83 -21.81 19.23
C PHE A 351 9.00 -21.07 18.58
N VAL A 352 10.15 -21.73 18.53
CA VAL A 352 11.37 -21.24 17.90
C VAL A 352 11.64 -22.08 16.67
N PHE A 353 11.91 -21.43 15.54
CA PHE A 353 12.21 -22.08 14.27
C PHE A 353 13.58 -21.64 13.79
N LEU A 354 14.31 -22.53 13.11
CA LEU A 354 15.48 -22.11 12.35
C LEU A 354 15.02 -21.27 11.15
N ARG A 355 15.81 -20.27 10.79
CA ARG A 355 15.57 -19.49 9.57
C ARG A 355 15.69 -20.42 8.36
N SER A 356 14.91 -20.14 7.31
CA SER A 356 14.81 -21.00 6.11
C SER A 356 16.15 -21.27 5.42
N ASN A 357 17.11 -20.34 5.52
CA ASN A 357 18.46 -20.50 4.98
C ASN A 357 19.45 -21.20 5.94
N ILE A 358 18.99 -21.69 7.10
CA ILE A 358 19.81 -22.34 8.12
C ILE A 358 19.35 -23.80 8.25
N GLN A 359 20.15 -24.72 7.71
CA GLN A 359 19.88 -26.17 7.81
C GLN A 359 20.20 -26.75 9.19
N LYS A 360 21.15 -26.16 9.92
CA LYS A 360 21.61 -26.70 11.21
C LYS A 360 22.10 -25.57 12.11
N ALA A 361 21.79 -25.66 13.40
CA ALA A 361 22.16 -24.63 14.38
C ALA A 361 22.66 -25.23 15.69
N ASN A 362 23.69 -24.60 16.26
CA ASN A 362 24.21 -24.97 17.58
C ASN A 362 23.32 -24.40 18.69
N VAL A 363 22.86 -25.27 19.59
CA VAL A 363 22.26 -24.89 20.87
C VAL A 363 23.35 -24.90 21.93
N ARG A 364 23.43 -23.81 22.68
CA ARG A 364 24.54 -23.55 23.60
C ARG A 364 24.10 -23.62 25.05
N GLN A 365 25.06 -23.85 25.93
CA GLN A 365 24.82 -23.95 27.38
C GLN A 365 24.38 -22.61 28.00
N GLY A 366 24.84 -21.50 27.45
CA GLY A 366 24.47 -20.14 27.85
C GLY A 366 24.19 -19.26 26.62
N PRO A 367 23.62 -18.07 26.82
CA PRO A 367 23.21 -17.14 25.75
C PRO A 367 24.42 -16.40 25.14
N SER A 368 25.41 -17.13 24.67
CA SER A 368 26.68 -16.56 24.19
C SER A 368 27.33 -17.50 23.18
N LYS A 369 27.95 -16.94 22.14
CA LYS A 369 28.72 -17.72 21.16
C LYS A 369 29.96 -18.38 21.75
N GLN A 370 30.42 -17.92 22.90
CA GLN A 370 31.55 -18.50 23.63
C GLN A 370 31.13 -19.68 24.52
N SER A 371 29.84 -19.82 24.85
CA SER A 371 29.34 -20.97 25.61
C SER A 371 29.45 -22.27 24.83
N ALA A 372 29.70 -23.37 25.56
CA ALA A 372 29.80 -24.71 24.99
C ALA A 372 28.54 -25.10 24.21
N VAL A 373 28.72 -25.83 23.11
CA VAL A 373 27.62 -26.42 22.33
C VAL A 373 27.10 -27.65 23.08
N LEU A 374 25.80 -27.71 23.34
CA LEU A 374 25.15 -28.84 24.01
C LEU A 374 24.64 -29.88 23.00
N PHE A 375 24.02 -29.41 21.92
CA PHE A 375 23.47 -30.21 20.83
C PHE A 375 23.17 -29.29 19.63
N THR A 376 22.66 -29.87 18.55
CA THR A 376 22.27 -29.13 17.35
C THR A 376 20.80 -29.33 17.04
N LEU A 377 20.18 -28.29 16.47
CA LEU A 377 18.88 -28.39 15.82
C LEU A 377 19.10 -28.56 14.32
N ASP A 378 18.24 -29.34 13.69
CA ASP A 378 18.21 -29.53 12.25
C ASP A 378 16.94 -28.88 11.67
N ASN A 379 17.05 -28.40 10.43
CA ASN A 379 15.98 -27.86 9.60
C ASN A 379 16.08 -28.55 8.24
N PRO A 380 15.36 -29.68 8.06
CA PRO A 380 15.45 -30.47 6.84
C PRO A 380 15.05 -29.65 5.61
N GLU A 381 15.79 -29.81 4.52
CA GLU A 381 15.41 -29.23 3.23
C GLU A 381 14.14 -29.89 2.71
N ASP A 382 13.25 -29.10 2.10
CA ASP A 382 11.99 -29.55 1.50
C ASP A 382 10.94 -30.14 2.46
N GLU A 383 11.10 -29.96 3.78
CA GLU A 383 10.12 -30.36 4.80
C GLU A 383 9.54 -29.15 5.56
N MET A 384 8.45 -29.37 6.31
CA MET A 384 7.90 -28.33 7.19
C MET A 384 8.91 -27.99 8.29
N PRO A 385 9.10 -26.70 8.61
CA PRO A 385 10.08 -26.28 9.60
C PRO A 385 9.71 -26.83 10.99
N VAL A 386 10.70 -27.41 11.68
CA VAL A 386 10.48 -27.99 13.02
C VAL A 386 10.42 -26.88 14.05
N GLY A 387 9.27 -26.75 14.73
CA GLY A 387 9.08 -25.82 15.84
C GLY A 387 9.54 -26.40 17.17
N TYR A 388 10.39 -25.66 17.87
CA TYR A 388 10.91 -26.02 19.19
C TYR A 388 10.26 -25.15 20.27
N PRO A 389 9.69 -25.71 21.35
CA PRO A 389 9.04 -24.90 22.39
C PRO A 389 9.97 -23.82 22.95
N CYS A 390 9.50 -22.57 22.94
CA CYS A 390 10.20 -21.45 23.56
C CYS A 390 10.03 -21.52 25.07
N LEU A 391 11.11 -21.32 25.83
CA LEU A 391 11.11 -21.32 27.30
C LEU A 391 11.52 -19.97 27.90
N GLY A 392 11.67 -18.93 27.07
CA GLY A 392 12.13 -17.62 27.48
C GLY A 392 13.09 -16.99 26.46
N VAL A 393 13.39 -15.72 26.68
CA VAL A 393 14.46 -15.01 25.97
C VAL A 393 15.49 -14.46 26.95
N GLU A 394 16.74 -14.40 26.52
CA GLU A 394 17.82 -13.74 27.24
C GLU A 394 18.56 -12.78 26.32
N TYR A 395 18.75 -11.55 26.76
CA TYR A 395 19.51 -10.55 26.02
C TYR A 395 20.97 -10.55 26.46
N ASN A 396 21.86 -10.89 25.54
CA ASN A 396 23.29 -10.76 25.75
C ASN A 396 23.74 -9.35 25.34
N LYS A 397 24.06 -8.53 26.34
CA LYS A 397 24.52 -7.15 26.16
C LYS A 397 25.85 -7.04 25.42
N SER A 398 26.80 -7.97 25.62
CA SER A 398 28.11 -7.88 24.98
C SER A 398 28.07 -8.23 23.49
N GLU A 399 27.13 -9.08 23.09
CA GLU A 399 26.92 -9.45 21.69
C GLU A 399 25.85 -8.61 20.99
N TYR A 400 25.16 -7.72 21.72
CA TYR A 400 23.97 -7.01 21.26
C TYR A 400 23.01 -7.98 20.56
N ASN A 401 22.65 -9.06 21.24
CA ASN A 401 21.92 -10.17 20.65
C ASN A 401 20.91 -10.82 21.58
N VAL A 402 19.73 -11.15 21.04
CA VAL A 402 18.71 -11.94 21.73
C VAL A 402 19.00 -13.44 21.53
N TRP A 403 18.78 -14.22 22.59
CA TRP A 403 18.89 -15.67 22.57
C TRP A 403 17.58 -16.27 23.06
N TYR A 404 17.04 -17.22 22.30
CA TYR A 404 15.87 -18.00 22.71
C TYR A 404 16.32 -19.21 23.54
N LYS A 405 15.63 -19.45 24.65
CA LYS A 405 15.78 -20.67 25.43
C LYS A 405 14.86 -21.74 24.86
N VAL A 406 15.41 -22.92 24.59
CA VAL A 406 14.67 -24.05 23.99
C VAL A 406 14.95 -25.33 24.77
N SER A 407 14.00 -26.28 24.75
CA SER A 407 14.21 -27.63 25.28
C SER A 407 13.92 -28.68 24.21
N VAL A 408 14.87 -29.59 24.04
CA VAL A 408 14.79 -30.71 23.10
C VAL A 408 15.21 -31.99 23.81
N SER A 409 14.32 -32.99 23.82
CA SER A 409 14.57 -34.30 24.44
C SER A 409 15.08 -34.22 25.88
N GLY A 410 14.55 -33.29 26.68
CA GLY A 410 14.91 -33.09 28.08
C GLY A 410 16.21 -32.29 28.33
N LYS A 411 16.88 -31.81 27.28
CA LYS A 411 18.03 -30.89 27.39
C LYS A 411 17.61 -29.47 27.08
N THR A 412 18.00 -28.53 27.94
CA THR A 412 17.69 -27.10 27.78
C THR A 412 18.95 -26.33 27.41
N GLY A 413 18.83 -25.42 26.45
CA GLY A 413 19.92 -24.53 26.05
C GLY A 413 19.42 -23.31 25.28
N TYR A 414 20.36 -22.58 24.67
CA TYR A 414 20.14 -21.27 24.08
C TYR A 414 20.52 -21.24 22.60
N ILE A 415 19.67 -20.63 21.78
CA ILE A 415 19.90 -20.41 20.35
C ILE A 415 19.79 -18.92 19.99
N SER A 416 20.67 -18.44 19.12
CA SER A 416 20.74 -17.02 18.75
C SER A 416 19.59 -16.62 17.81
N SER A 417 18.97 -15.45 18.05
CA SER A 417 17.96 -14.86 17.16
C SER A 417 18.49 -14.46 15.78
N ARG A 418 19.81 -14.49 15.56
CA ARG A 418 20.43 -14.28 14.23
C ARG A 418 20.23 -15.47 13.30
N ILE A 419 19.99 -16.66 13.85
CA ILE A 419 19.85 -17.91 13.09
C ILE A 419 18.50 -18.60 13.33
N ALA A 420 17.73 -18.12 14.30
CA ALA A 420 16.40 -18.60 14.64
C ALA A 420 15.42 -17.44 14.77
N VAL A 421 14.14 -17.74 14.67
CA VAL A 421 13.02 -16.80 14.81
C VAL A 421 11.99 -17.39 15.77
N TRP A 422 11.15 -16.54 16.37
CA TRP A 422 10.09 -16.97 17.27
C TRP A 422 8.72 -16.81 16.62
N ASP A 423 7.77 -17.66 17.03
CA ASP A 423 6.39 -17.60 16.56
C ASP A 423 5.31 -17.92 17.60
N SER A 424 4.14 -17.35 17.30
CA SER A 424 2.79 -17.64 17.76
C SER A 424 2.42 -19.09 18.02
N LEU A 425 2.52 -19.83 16.92
CA LEU A 425 1.99 -21.15 16.72
C LEU A 425 3.10 -22.08 16.27
N ASN A 426 2.86 -23.37 16.39
CA ASN A 426 3.65 -24.34 15.67
C ASN A 426 3.20 -24.32 14.19
N LEU A 427 4.13 -24.15 13.26
CA LEU A 427 3.86 -23.97 11.82
C LEU A 427 3.54 -25.27 11.10
#